data_AF-A0A2D4H134-F1
#
_entry.id   AF-A0A2D4H134-F1
#
_cell.length_a   1.000
_cell.length_b   1.000
_cell.length_c   1.000
_cell.angle_alpha   90.00
_cell.angle_beta   90.00
_cell.angle_gamma   90.00
#
_symmetry.space_group_name_H-M   'P 1'
#
loop_
_entity.id
_entity.type
_entity.pdbx_description
1 polymer ?
#
loop_
_entity_poly.entity_id
_entity_poly.type
_entity_poly.pdbx_seq_one_letter_code
_entity_poly.pdbx_strand_id
1 'polypeptide(L)'
;IIQQSSATDASILREQLDGLNFRWKEVCRQLAEKKKRFDEEQHFLAELQRNFNKFILWLNEASTVVSIPAELGNEYQLKATLQKVKLTMEELPSHKGILNQLNEAGGKALSSASLTPEVKHNLDSRLKEANHRWIKVSKDLPEKKKE
;
A
#
# COMPACT_ATOMS: atom_id res chain seq x y z
N ILE A 1 21.32 36.16 -57.31
CA ILE A 1 22.11 35.37 -56.33
C ILE A 1 21.71 35.71 -54.89
N ILE A 2 21.76 36.97 -54.45
CA ILE A 2 21.45 37.37 -53.05
C ILE A 2 20.01 37.00 -52.62
N GLN A 3 19.00 37.19 -53.47
CA GLN A 3 17.60 36.90 -53.13
C GLN A 3 17.30 35.39 -52.96
N GLN A 4 17.96 34.53 -53.74
CA GLN A 4 17.81 33.07 -53.62
C GLN A 4 18.51 32.52 -52.38
N SER A 5 19.64 33.12 -51.96
CA SER A 5 20.31 32.75 -50.70
C SER A 5 19.38 32.95 -49.50
N SER A 6 18.70 34.09 -49.42
CA SER A 6 17.79 34.42 -48.30
C SER A 6 16.59 33.48 -48.16
N ALA A 7 16.06 32.96 -49.27
CA ALA A 7 14.94 32.02 -49.25
C ALA A 7 15.37 30.63 -48.78
N THR A 8 16.57 30.19 -49.20
CA THR A 8 17.18 28.94 -48.74
C THR A 8 17.48 29.01 -47.25
N ASP A 9 18.07 30.10 -46.77
CA ASP A 9 18.37 30.30 -45.34
C ASP A 9 17.09 30.29 -44.49
N ALA A 10 16.03 30.94 -44.97
CA ALA A 10 14.71 30.92 -44.31
C ALA A 10 14.06 29.53 -44.29
N SER A 11 14.33 28.68 -45.28
CA SER A 11 13.84 27.29 -45.31
C SER A 11 14.59 26.43 -44.30
N ILE A 12 15.92 26.55 -44.24
CA ILE A 12 16.77 25.80 -43.30
C ILE A 12 16.40 26.16 -41.86
N LEU A 13 16.25 27.44 -41.55
CA LEU A 13 15.85 27.89 -40.20
C LEU A 13 14.48 27.34 -39.79
N ARG A 14 13.54 27.23 -40.74
CA ARG A 14 12.21 26.66 -40.48
C ARG A 14 12.30 25.17 -40.16
N GLU A 15 13.06 24.41 -40.94
CA GLU A 15 13.28 22.98 -40.69
C GLU A 15 13.94 22.74 -39.33
N GLN A 16 14.94 23.56 -38.97
CA GLN A 16 15.57 23.51 -37.65
C GLN A 16 14.57 23.83 -36.52
N LEU A 17 13.73 24.84 -36.71
CA LEU A 17 12.70 25.21 -35.73
C LEU A 17 11.65 24.10 -35.58
N ASP A 18 11.21 23.48 -36.67
CA ASP A 18 10.27 22.37 -36.66
C ASP A 18 10.88 21.14 -35.96
N GLY A 19 12.16 20.86 -36.21
CA GLY A 19 12.91 19.82 -35.50
C GLY A 19 13.02 20.09 -34.00
N LEU A 20 13.29 21.33 -33.59
CA LEU A 20 13.30 21.73 -32.18
C LEU A 20 11.91 21.61 -31.55
N ASN A 21 10.87 22.07 -32.23
CA ASN A 21 9.49 21.96 -31.77
C ASN A 21 9.06 20.50 -31.59
N PHE A 22 9.44 19.62 -32.52
CA PHE A 22 9.17 18.19 -32.42
C PHE A 22 9.85 17.57 -31.20
N ARG A 23 11.16 17.83 -31.03
CA ARG A 23 11.92 17.34 -29.86
C ARG A 23 11.37 17.86 -28.55
N TRP A 24 10.96 19.13 -28.51
CA TRP A 24 10.33 19.73 -27.34
C TRP A 24 9.01 19.03 -26.99
N LYS A 25 8.13 18.81 -27.96
CA LYS A 25 6.86 18.07 -27.76
C LYS A 25 7.12 16.66 -27.21
N GLU A 26 8.12 15.98 -27.72
CA GLU A 26 8.48 14.63 -27.26
C GLU A 26 9.00 14.64 -25.81
N VAL A 27 9.84 15.61 -25.44
CA VAL A 27 10.28 15.79 -24.04
C VAL A 27 9.09 16.08 -23.12
N CYS A 28 8.18 16.96 -23.53
CA CYS A 28 6.96 17.24 -22.76
C CYS A 28 6.10 15.99 -22.57
N ARG A 29 5.95 15.17 -23.61
CA ARG A 29 5.20 13.91 -23.56
C ARG A 29 5.84 12.93 -22.57
N GLN A 30 7.15 12.72 -22.65
CA GLN A 30 7.89 11.82 -21.76
C GLN A 30 7.83 12.30 -20.30
N LEU A 31 7.93 13.61 -20.07
CA LEU A 31 7.82 14.19 -18.73
C LEU A 31 6.42 13.97 -18.15
N ALA A 32 5.37 14.19 -18.94
CA ALA A 32 4.00 13.95 -18.52
C ALA A 32 3.76 12.46 -18.17
N GLU A 33 4.29 11.54 -18.98
CA GLU A 33 4.20 10.10 -18.73
C GLU A 33 4.95 9.70 -17.44
N LYS A 34 6.16 10.24 -17.23
CA LYS A 34 6.94 9.99 -16.01
C LYS A 34 6.23 10.54 -14.77
N LYS A 35 5.64 11.73 -14.86
CA LYS A 35 4.85 12.32 -13.77
C LYS A 35 3.64 11.45 -13.44
N LYS A 36 2.89 11.00 -14.46
CA LYS A 36 1.73 10.12 -14.28
C LYS A 36 2.11 8.84 -13.52
N ARG A 37 3.18 8.15 -13.94
CA ARG A 37 3.65 6.92 -13.26
C ARG A 37 4.05 7.18 -11.80
N PHE A 38 4.72 8.31 -11.54
CA PHE A 38 5.10 8.69 -10.19
C PHE A 38 3.88 8.95 -9.30
N ASP A 39 2.88 9.67 -9.82
CA ASP A 39 1.64 9.97 -9.08
C ASP A 39 0.85 8.67 -8.80
N GLU A 40 0.79 7.73 -9.76
CA GLU A 40 0.19 6.40 -9.60
C GLU A 40 0.90 5.56 -8.53
N GLU A 41 2.24 5.54 -8.54
CA GLU A 41 3.04 4.82 -7.54
C GLU A 41 2.88 5.43 -6.14
N GLN A 42 2.89 6.76 -6.02
CA GLN A 42 2.63 7.46 -4.76
C GLN A 42 1.25 7.12 -4.20
N HIS A 43 0.20 7.15 -5.03
CA HIS A 43 -1.15 6.78 -4.62
C HIS A 43 -1.20 5.34 -4.12
N PHE A 44 -0.60 4.41 -4.87
CA PHE A 44 -0.52 3.00 -4.50
C PHE A 44 0.16 2.79 -3.13
N LEU A 45 1.31 3.43 -2.90
CA LEU A 45 2.04 3.32 -1.62
C LEU A 45 1.25 3.91 -0.46
N ALA A 46 0.57 5.04 -0.67
CA ALA A 46 -0.28 5.66 0.34
C ALA A 46 -1.47 4.75 0.72
N GLU A 47 -2.09 4.10 -0.26
CA GLU A 47 -3.18 3.16 -0.02
C GLU A 47 -2.69 1.91 0.74
N LEU A 48 -1.53 1.36 0.35
CA LEU A 48 -0.88 0.27 1.07
C LEU A 48 -0.63 0.63 2.54
N GLN A 49 -0.05 1.81 2.80
CA GLN A 49 0.21 2.28 4.15
C GLN A 49 -1.09 2.45 4.96
N ARG A 50 -2.14 3.01 4.35
CA ARG A 50 -3.45 3.18 4.99
C ARG A 50 -4.06 1.83 5.38
N ASN A 51 -4.04 0.86 4.48
CA ASN A 51 -4.57 -0.47 4.72
C ASN A 51 -3.77 -1.20 5.82
N PHE A 52 -2.45 -1.03 5.84
CA PHE A 52 -1.60 -1.51 6.93
C PHE A 52 -2.03 -0.95 8.28
N ASN A 53 -2.20 0.38 8.38
CA ASN A 53 -2.56 1.01 9.64
C ASN A 53 -3.90 0.51 10.17
N LYS A 54 -4.90 0.34 9.29
CA LYS A 54 -6.20 -0.25 9.65
C LYS A 54 -6.06 -1.68 10.16
N PHE A 55 -5.27 -2.51 9.46
CA PHE A 55 -5.08 -3.91 9.84
C PHE A 55 -4.32 -4.05 11.16
N ILE A 56 -3.30 -3.24 11.39
CA ILE A 56 -2.55 -3.22 12.66
C ILE A 56 -3.44 -2.75 13.81
N LEU A 57 -4.29 -1.74 13.59
CA LEU A 57 -5.26 -1.29 14.60
C LEU A 57 -6.19 -2.44 15.01
N TRP A 58 -6.79 -3.12 14.04
CA TRP A 58 -7.63 -4.28 14.32
C TRP A 58 -6.87 -5.40 15.03
N LEU A 59 -5.62 -5.70 14.63
CA LEU A 59 -4.78 -6.67 15.33
C LEU A 59 -4.49 -6.27 16.78
N ASN A 60 -4.42 -4.97 17.10
CA ASN A 60 -4.26 -4.50 18.47
C ASN A 60 -5.54 -4.77 19.27
N GLU A 61 -6.70 -4.39 18.72
CA GLU A 61 -8.02 -4.60 19.33
C GLU A 61 -8.28 -6.08 19.59
N ALA A 62 -8.02 -6.94 18.61
CA ALA A 62 -8.17 -8.38 18.73
C ALA A 62 -7.23 -8.99 19.79
N SER A 63 -5.97 -8.55 19.85
CA SER A 63 -5.04 -8.96 20.91
C SER A 63 -5.51 -8.52 22.30
N THR A 64 -6.12 -7.33 22.42
CA THR A 64 -6.71 -6.88 23.68
C THR A 64 -7.86 -7.79 24.11
N VAL A 65 -8.73 -8.19 23.19
CA VAL A 65 -9.84 -9.13 23.47
C VAL A 65 -9.32 -10.48 23.98
N VAL A 66 -8.27 -11.03 23.35
CA VAL A 66 -7.63 -12.29 23.80
C VAL A 66 -7.06 -12.16 25.22
N SER A 67 -6.57 -10.96 25.58
CA SER A 67 -5.89 -10.70 26.85
C SER A 67 -6.84 -10.43 28.02
N ILE A 68 -8.16 -10.34 27.79
CA ILE A 68 -9.14 -10.08 28.86
C ILE A 68 -9.17 -11.28 29.82
N PRO A 69 -8.90 -11.13 31.13
CA PRO A 69 -8.99 -12.22 32.09
C PRO A 69 -10.40 -12.81 32.18
N ALA A 70 -10.52 -14.12 32.34
CA ALA A 70 -11.77 -14.75 32.73
C ALA A 70 -12.01 -14.49 34.23
N GLU A 71 -12.75 -13.42 34.56
CA GLU A 71 -13.09 -13.12 35.95
C GLU A 71 -14.18 -14.08 36.46
N LEU A 72 -13.77 -15.01 37.33
CA LEU A 72 -14.66 -15.94 38.00
C LEU A 72 -15.54 -15.16 39.00
N GLY A 73 -16.86 -15.26 38.83
CA GLY A 73 -17.86 -14.70 39.76
C GLY A 73 -18.58 -13.43 39.30
N ASN A 74 -18.23 -12.87 38.13
CA ASN A 74 -18.98 -11.75 37.53
C ASN A 74 -19.60 -12.16 36.18
N GLU A 75 -20.83 -12.69 36.23
CA GLU A 75 -21.56 -13.20 35.05
C GLU A 75 -21.74 -12.13 33.96
N TYR A 76 -21.95 -10.86 34.35
CA TYR A 76 -22.10 -9.76 33.40
C TYR A 76 -20.82 -9.51 32.60
N GLN A 77 -19.67 -9.45 33.28
CA GLN A 77 -18.38 -9.27 32.62
C GLN A 77 -18.01 -10.47 31.75
N LEU A 78 -18.27 -11.69 32.22
CA LEU A 78 -18.05 -12.90 31.42
C LEU A 78 -18.85 -12.88 30.12
N LYS A 79 -20.15 -12.54 30.20
CA LYS A 79 -21.02 -12.43 29.02
C LYS A 79 -20.55 -11.35 28.05
N ALA A 80 -20.11 -10.19 28.56
CA ALA A 80 -19.56 -9.12 27.74
C ALA A 80 -18.26 -9.55 27.01
N THR A 81 -17.36 -10.26 27.70
CA THR A 81 -16.13 -10.79 27.12
C THR A 81 -16.43 -11.83 26.04
N LEU A 82 -17.33 -12.78 26.30
CA LEU A 82 -17.74 -13.79 25.32
C LEU A 82 -18.39 -13.15 24.07
N GLN A 83 -19.18 -12.09 24.24
CA GLN A 83 -19.75 -11.34 23.12
C GLN A 83 -18.66 -10.67 22.28
N LYS A 84 -17.67 -10.02 22.92
CA LYS A 84 -16.53 -9.41 22.21
C LYS A 84 -15.73 -10.46 21.45
N VAL A 85 -15.38 -11.57 22.08
CA VAL A 85 -14.66 -12.69 21.43
C VAL A 85 -15.44 -13.18 20.22
N LYS A 86 -16.75 -13.40 20.35
CA LYS A 86 -17.60 -13.84 19.24
C LYS A 86 -17.60 -12.86 18.07
N LEU A 87 -17.81 -11.57 18.33
CA LEU A 87 -17.81 -10.54 17.28
C LEU A 87 -16.45 -10.47 16.58
N THR A 88 -15.35 -10.46 17.32
CA THR A 88 -14.00 -10.45 16.74
C THR A 88 -13.70 -11.72 15.93
N MET A 89 -14.23 -12.89 16.32
CA MET A 89 -14.12 -14.12 15.53
C MET A 89 -14.88 -14.03 14.20
N GLU A 90 -16.05 -13.39 14.18
CA GLU A 90 -16.85 -13.19 12.97
C GLU A 90 -16.14 -12.27 11.95
N GLU A 91 -15.24 -11.40 12.42
CA GLU A 91 -14.42 -10.52 11.58
C GLU A 91 -13.17 -11.21 10.99
N LEU A 92 -12.81 -12.42 11.43
CA LEU A 92 -11.60 -13.10 10.94
C LEU A 92 -11.60 -13.31 9.41
N PRO A 93 -12.68 -13.81 8.77
CA PRO A 93 -12.66 -14.06 7.33
C PRO A 93 -12.40 -12.80 6.50
N SER A 94 -13.01 -11.66 6.86
CA SER A 94 -12.80 -10.40 6.16
C SER A 94 -11.37 -9.88 6.34
N HIS A 95 -10.84 -9.95 7.57
CA HIS A 95 -9.47 -9.54 7.86
C HIS A 95 -8.42 -10.46 7.24
N LYS A 96 -8.72 -11.74 7.04
CA LYS A 96 -7.88 -12.63 6.24
C LYS A 96 -7.79 -12.17 4.78
N GLY A 97 -8.91 -11.70 4.22
CA GLY A 97 -8.94 -11.08 2.89
C GLY A 97 -8.05 -9.84 2.80
N ILE A 98 -8.15 -8.95 3.80
CA ILE A 98 -7.30 -7.75 3.90
C ILE A 98 -5.82 -8.12 4.00
N LEU A 99 -5.47 -9.10 4.83
CA LEU A 99 -4.08 -9.56 4.94
C LEU A 99 -3.53 -10.10 3.61
N ASN A 100 -4.34 -10.86 2.87
CA ASN A 100 -3.93 -11.37 1.56
C ASN A 100 -3.68 -10.22 0.58
N GLN A 101 -4.56 -9.20 0.55
CA GLN A 101 -4.38 -8.00 -0.27
C GLN A 101 -3.13 -7.20 0.14
N LEU A 102 -2.86 -7.08 1.44
CA LEU A 102 -1.64 -6.44 1.96
C LEU A 102 -0.38 -7.19 1.54
N ASN A 103 -0.40 -8.53 1.58
CA ASN A 103 0.73 -9.35 1.14
C ASN A 103 0.98 -9.20 -0.37
N GLU A 104 -0.09 -9.19 -1.18
CA GLU A 104 0.03 -9.00 -2.62
C GLU A 104 0.56 -7.60 -2.97
N ALA A 105 -0.05 -6.55 -2.41
CA ALA A 105 0.37 -5.17 -2.63
C ALA A 105 1.78 -4.92 -2.08
N GLY A 106 2.10 -5.47 -0.91
CA GLY A 106 3.44 -5.44 -0.32
C GLY A 106 4.48 -6.11 -1.22
N GLY A 107 4.18 -7.29 -1.78
CA GLY A 107 5.07 -7.98 -2.73
C GLY A 107 5.31 -7.17 -4.00
N LYS A 108 4.27 -6.51 -4.54
CA LYS A 108 4.40 -5.59 -5.68
C LYS A 108 5.32 -4.40 -5.34
N ALA A 109 5.12 -3.78 -4.18
CA ALA A 109 5.94 -2.65 -3.71
C ALA A 109 7.41 -3.06 -3.50
N LEU A 110 7.68 -4.22 -2.91
CA LEU A 110 9.04 -4.76 -2.74
C LEU A 110 9.76 -5.00 -4.08
N SER A 111 8.99 -5.30 -5.12
CA SER A 111 9.51 -5.48 -6.49
C SER A 111 9.78 -4.15 -7.21
N SER A 112 9.25 -3.01 -6.72
CA SER A 112 9.47 -1.71 -7.36
C SER A 112 10.93 -1.28 -7.30
N ALA A 113 11.48 -0.79 -8.42
CA ALA A 113 12.81 -0.21 -8.47
C ALA A 113 12.88 1.20 -7.84
N SER A 114 11.74 1.86 -7.62
CA SER A 114 11.67 3.23 -7.10
C SER A 114 11.93 3.33 -5.59
N LEU A 115 11.79 2.23 -4.84
CA LEU A 115 11.98 2.22 -3.38
C LEU A 115 13.43 1.96 -2.99
N THR A 116 13.92 2.69 -1.99
CA THR A 116 15.24 2.46 -1.42
C THR A 116 15.31 1.10 -0.71
N PRO A 117 16.51 0.50 -0.60
CA PRO A 117 16.68 -0.76 0.12
C PRO A 117 16.16 -0.72 1.57
N GLU A 118 16.35 0.41 2.25
CA GLU A 118 15.87 0.63 3.63
C GLU A 118 14.33 0.59 3.71
N VAL A 119 13.63 1.29 2.81
CA VAL A 119 12.17 1.29 2.78
C VAL A 119 11.64 -0.12 2.45
N LYS A 120 12.29 -0.84 1.54
CA LYS A 120 11.94 -2.23 1.25
C LYS A 120 12.13 -3.13 2.46
N HIS A 121 13.25 -3.01 3.17
CA HIS A 121 13.51 -3.79 4.37
C HIS A 121 12.46 -3.50 5.46
N ASN A 122 12.13 -2.23 5.70
CA ASN A 122 11.08 -1.85 6.65
C ASN A 122 9.72 -2.45 6.26
N LEU A 123 9.33 -2.36 4.99
CA LEU A 123 8.08 -2.93 4.49
C LEU A 123 8.03 -4.45 4.68
N ASP A 124 9.10 -5.16 4.32
CA ASP A 124 9.20 -6.62 4.50
C ASP A 124 9.10 -7.02 5.99
N SER A 125 9.80 -6.30 6.87
CA SER A 125 9.71 -6.50 8.32
C SER A 125 8.27 -6.30 8.83
N ARG A 126 7.61 -5.22 8.40
CA ARG A 126 6.22 -4.94 8.77
C ARG A 126 5.23 -5.99 8.26
N LEU A 127 5.42 -6.48 7.03
CA LEU A 127 4.61 -7.58 6.48
C LEU A 127 4.77 -8.84 7.34
N LYS A 128 6.01 -9.23 7.66
CA LYS A 128 6.31 -10.41 8.48
C LYS A 128 5.67 -10.30 9.86
N GLU A 129 5.81 -9.15 10.51
CA GLU A 129 5.21 -8.89 11.82
C GLU A 129 3.67 -8.99 11.77
N ALA A 130 3.04 -8.34 10.78
CA ALA A 130 1.59 -8.41 10.61
C ALA A 130 1.09 -9.84 10.39
N ASN A 131 1.79 -10.64 9.56
CA ASN A 131 1.46 -12.05 9.34
C ASN A 131 1.65 -12.89 10.61
N HIS A 132 2.73 -12.68 11.35
CA HIS A 132 3.00 -13.40 12.59
C HIS A 132 1.91 -13.12 13.64
N ARG A 133 1.57 -11.83 13.84
CA ARG A 133 0.51 -11.41 14.75
C ARG A 133 -0.86 -11.96 14.34
N TRP A 134 -1.16 -11.96 13.05
CA TRP A 134 -2.38 -12.58 12.52
C TRP A 134 -2.46 -14.06 12.89
N ILE A 135 -1.39 -14.83 12.68
CA ILE A 135 -1.35 -16.27 13.01
C ILE A 135 -1.63 -16.47 14.50
N LYS A 136 -1.01 -15.67 15.36
CA LYS A 136 -1.22 -15.72 16.80
C LYS A 136 -2.69 -15.41 17.16
N VAL A 137 -3.20 -14.26 16.74
CA VAL A 137 -4.58 -13.81 17.05
C VAL A 137 -5.63 -14.79 16.53
N SER A 138 -5.49 -15.27 15.28
CA SER A 138 -6.44 -16.20 14.68
C SER A 138 -6.44 -17.58 15.34
N LYS A 139 -5.35 -17.96 16.02
CA LYS A 139 -5.27 -19.17 16.85
C LYS A 139 -5.82 -18.95 18.25
N ASP A 140 -5.45 -17.84 18.90
CA ASP A 140 -5.74 -17.61 20.32
C ASP A 140 -7.22 -17.21 20.55
N LEU A 141 -7.85 -16.48 19.62
CA LEU A 141 -9.27 -16.07 19.73
C LEU A 141 -10.24 -17.26 19.91
N PRO A 142 -10.18 -18.33 19.09
CA PRO A 142 -10.99 -19.52 19.30
C PRO A 142 -10.74 -20.23 20.63
N GLU A 143 -9.50 -20.26 21.12
CA GLU A 143 -9.18 -20.87 22.41
C GLU A 143 -9.74 -20.04 23.56
N LYS A 144 -9.74 -18.71 23.43
CA LYS A 144 -10.31 -17.79 24.43
C LYS A 144 -11.80 -18.00 24.67
N LYS A 145 -12.53 -18.51 23.68
CA LYS A 145 -13.96 -18.85 23.81
C LYS A 145 -14.17 -20.13 24.64
N LYS A 146 -13.17 -20.99 24.76
CA LYS A 146 -13.23 -22.27 25.50
C LYS A 146 -12.84 -22.12 26.97
N GLU A 147 -12.10 -21.06 27.32
CA GLU A 147 -11.83 -20.65 28.70
C GLU A 147 -13.10 -20.16 29.39
#